data_AF-A0A953RPG9-F1
#
_entry.id   AF-A0A953RPG9-F1
#
_cell.length_a   1.000
_cell.length_b   1.000
_cell.length_c   1.000
_cell.angle_alpha   90.00
_cell.angle_beta   90.00
_cell.angle_gamma   90.00
#
_symmetry.space_group_name_H-M   'P 1'
#
loop_
_entity.id
_entity.type
_entity.pdbx_description
1 polymer ?
#
loop_
_entity_poly.entity_id
_entity_poly.type
_entity_poly.pdbx_seq_one_letter_code
_entity_poly.pdbx_strand_id
1 'polypeptide(L)'
;MTTIPSVTSLATSLGEFPPEAVIFGRSEVMQSLRDRMDKVASANVPVLIQGESGTGKDIIARMIHGLSPWRTGPFVKVNCPAIPGTLLESELFGYEKGAFTGAYGSKPGRVELA
;
A
#
# COMPACT_ATOMS: atom_id res chain seq x y z
N MET A 1 -18.14 25.61 -17.67
CA MET A 1 -17.62 24.34 -18.20
C MET A 1 -16.19 24.62 -18.62
N THR A 2 -15.13 24.25 -17.94
CA THR A 2 -14.86 23.10 -17.04
C THR A 2 -13.85 23.58 -15.99
N THR A 3 -14.27 23.67 -14.74
CA THR A 3 -13.41 24.02 -13.62
C THR A 3 -12.74 22.74 -13.13
N ILE A 4 -11.43 22.61 -13.33
CA ILE A 4 -10.58 21.57 -12.76
C ILE A 4 -10.44 21.90 -11.26
N PRO A 5 -11.03 21.15 -10.32
CA PRO A 5 -10.83 21.44 -8.90
C PRO A 5 -9.58 20.71 -8.40
N SER A 6 -8.59 21.51 -8.02
CA SER A 6 -7.74 21.33 -6.84
C SER A 6 -7.23 19.91 -6.53
N VAL A 7 -6.07 19.55 -7.10
CA VAL A 7 -5.22 18.44 -6.62
C VAL A 7 -4.33 18.89 -5.45
N THR A 8 -4.55 20.08 -4.88
CA THR A 8 -3.54 20.78 -4.06
C THR A 8 -3.65 20.60 -2.54
N SER A 9 -4.67 19.93 -1.97
CA SER A 9 -4.85 19.96 -0.50
C SER A 9 -4.90 18.62 0.24
N LEU A 10 -4.43 17.52 -0.35
CA LEU A 10 -4.30 16.22 0.35
C LEU A 10 -2.86 15.69 0.41
N ALA A 11 -1.88 16.48 -0.03
CA ALA A 11 -0.46 16.15 0.02
C ALA A 11 0.14 16.18 1.44
N THR A 12 -0.64 16.50 2.48
CA THR A 12 -0.10 16.93 3.78
C THR A 12 0.17 15.81 4.79
N SER A 13 0.17 14.52 4.41
CA SER A 13 0.75 13.50 5.31
C SER A 13 1.32 12.24 4.64
N LEU A 14 1.60 12.28 3.34
CA LEU A 14 2.31 11.21 2.65
C LEU A 14 3.67 11.78 2.24
N GLY A 15 4.72 11.42 3.00
CA GLY A 15 6.07 11.91 2.78
C GLY A 15 6.43 11.92 1.29
N GLU A 16 6.98 13.05 0.83
CA GLU A 16 7.28 13.38 -0.56
C GLU A 16 7.57 12.15 -1.41
N PHE A 17 6.59 11.75 -2.22
CA PHE A 17 6.87 10.83 -3.30
C PHE A 17 7.90 11.50 -4.21
N PRO A 18 8.98 10.81 -4.61
CA PRO A 18 9.87 11.36 -5.61
C PRO A 18 9.05 11.70 -6.87
N PRO A 19 9.44 12.74 -7.64
CA PRO A 19 8.70 13.14 -8.83
C PRO A 19 8.44 11.93 -9.72
N GLU A 20 7.28 11.86 -10.37
CA GLU A 20 6.94 10.69 -11.19
C GLU A 20 7.95 10.44 -12.32
N ALA A 21 8.62 11.50 -12.79
CA ALA A 21 9.72 11.41 -13.74
C ALA A 21 10.93 10.64 -13.18
N VAL A 22 11.14 10.66 -11.86
CA VAL A 22 12.18 9.88 -11.16
C VAL A 22 11.73 8.43 -10.97
N ILE A 23 10.44 8.20 -10.66
CA ILE A 23 9.89 6.86 -10.44
C ILE A 23 9.85 6.05 -11.74
N PHE A 24 9.34 6.65 -12.82
CA PHE A 24 9.13 5.96 -14.09
C PHE A 24 10.22 6.23 -15.12
N GLY A 25 10.98 7.32 -14.99
CA GLY A 25 11.96 7.68 -16.01
C GLY A 25 11.31 7.95 -17.38
N ARG A 26 12.02 7.58 -18.45
CA ARG A 26 11.59 7.81 -19.85
C ARG A 26 11.42 6.53 -20.67
N SER A 27 11.66 5.36 -20.08
CA SER A 27 11.56 4.07 -20.77
C SER A 27 10.11 3.75 -21.15
N GLU A 28 9.89 3.21 -22.35
CA GLU A 28 8.56 2.75 -22.80
C GLU A 28 7.97 1.69 -21.87
N VAL A 29 8.81 0.82 -21.31
CA VAL A 29 8.37 -0.22 -20.36
C VAL A 29 7.77 0.41 -19.11
N MET A 30 8.39 1.48 -18.61
CA MET A 30 7.91 2.19 -17.42
C MET A 30 6.69 3.05 -17.71
N GLN A 31 6.58 3.61 -18.92
CA GLN A 31 5.34 4.27 -19.37
C GLN A 31 4.19 3.27 -19.40
N SER A 32 4.40 2.07 -19.96
CA SER A 32 3.37 1.01 -19.94
C SER A 32 2.99 0.59 -18.52
N LEU A 33 3.96 0.55 -17.60
CA LEU A 33 3.71 0.23 -16.20
C LEU A 33 2.82 1.28 -15.52
N ARG A 34 3.07 2.56 -15.81
CA ARG A 34 2.21 3.68 -15.36
C ARG A 34 0.78 3.53 -15.90
N ASP A 35 0.61 3.30 -17.19
CA ASP A 35 -0.73 3.15 -17.79
C ASP A 35 -1.51 1.98 -17.16
N ARG A 36 -0.81 0.89 -16.82
CA ARG A 36 -1.41 -0.25 -16.11
C ARG A 36 -1.79 0.13 -14.68
N MET A 37 -0.91 0.86 -13.99
CA MET A 37 -1.13 1.35 -12.63
C MET A 37 -2.40 2.21 -12.55
N ASP A 38 -2.59 3.15 -13.47
CA ASP A 38 -3.77 4.03 -13.49
C ASP A 38 -5.06 3.24 -13.71
N LYS A 39 -5.03 2.22 -14.57
CA LYS A 39 -6.17 1.33 -14.81
C LYS A 39 -6.55 0.55 -13.55
N VAL A 40 -5.56 -0.06 -12.88
CA VAL A 40 -5.84 -0.89 -11.69
C VAL A 40 -6.18 -0.07 -10.46
N ALA A 41 -5.72 1.19 -10.35
CA ALA A 41 -6.01 2.04 -9.20
C ALA A 41 -7.51 2.28 -8.98
N SER A 42 -8.29 2.35 -10.07
CA SER A 42 -9.75 2.50 -10.00
C SER A 42 -10.51 1.18 -9.76
N ALA A 43 -9.84 0.03 -9.90
CA ALA A 43 -10.46 -1.28 -9.84
C ALA A 43 -10.47 -1.82 -8.41
N ASN A 44 -11.61 -2.36 -7.98
CA ASN A 44 -11.75 -3.04 -6.69
C ASN A 44 -11.27 -4.50 -6.79
N VAL A 45 -9.98 -4.70 -7.07
CA VAL A 45 -9.38 -6.04 -7.24
C VAL A 45 -8.02 -6.14 -6.55
N PRO A 46 -7.62 -7.34 -6.07
CA PRO A 46 -6.27 -7.56 -5.55
C PRO A 46 -5.21 -7.33 -6.64
N VAL A 47 -4.14 -6.60 -6.30
CA VAL A 47 -3.03 -6.29 -7.21
C VAL A 47 -1.74 -6.96 -6.73
N LEU A 48 -1.09 -7.72 -7.61
CA LEU A 48 0.22 -8.31 -7.38
C LEU A 48 1.32 -7.49 -8.07
N ILE A 49 2.28 -6.99 -7.29
CA ILE A 49 3.44 -6.24 -7.82
C ILE A 49 4.67 -7.14 -7.78
N GLN A 50 5.24 -7.42 -8.95
CA GLN A 50 6.43 -8.26 -9.09
C GLN A 50 7.64 -7.43 -9.56
N GLY A 51 8.84 -7.89 -9.18
CA GLY A 51 10.09 -7.25 -9.56
C GLY A 51 11.21 -7.58 -8.56
N GLU A 52 12.44 -7.31 -8.96
CA GLU A 52 13.63 -7.57 -8.15
C GLU A 52 13.66 -6.76 -6.83
N SER A 53 14.48 -7.19 -5.88
CA SER A 53 14.65 -6.45 -4.62
C SER A 53 15.21 -5.05 -4.89
N GLY A 54 14.69 -4.03 -4.19
CA GLY A 54 15.15 -2.65 -4.35
C GLY A 54 14.55 -1.83 -5.50
N THR A 55 13.66 -2.40 -6.33
CA THR A 55 13.05 -1.69 -7.48
C THR A 55 11.91 -0.72 -7.13
N GLY A 56 11.68 -0.44 -5.83
CA GLY A 56 10.68 0.54 -5.42
C GLY A 56 9.22 0.04 -5.44
N LYS A 57 8.96 -1.28 -5.39
CA LYS A 57 7.60 -1.86 -5.35
C LYS A 57 6.68 -1.23 -4.30
N ASP A 58 7.24 -0.86 -3.14
CA ASP A 58 6.51 -0.18 -2.06
C ASP A 58 5.98 1.20 -2.47
N ILE A 59 6.72 1.91 -3.32
CA ILE A 59 6.32 3.22 -3.84
C ILE A 59 5.14 3.03 -4.79
N ILE A 60 5.23 2.04 -5.70
CA ILE A 60 4.14 1.70 -6.62
C ILE A 60 2.86 1.33 -5.86
N ALA A 61 2.94 0.51 -4.82
CA ALA A 61 1.78 0.15 -4.01
C ALA A 61 1.10 1.38 -3.38
N ARG A 62 1.89 2.33 -2.88
CA ARG A 62 1.39 3.58 -2.32
C ARG A 62 0.78 4.50 -3.38
N MET A 63 1.35 4.54 -4.59
CA MET A 63 0.78 5.31 -5.71
C MET A 63 -0.57 4.76 -6.13
N ILE A 64 -0.70 3.43 -6.26
CA ILE A 64 -2.00 2.78 -6.55
C ILE A 64 -3.04 3.17 -5.51
N HIS A 65 -2.70 3.11 -4.22
CA HIS A 65 -3.60 3.55 -3.14
C HIS A 65 -4.00 5.02 -3.27
N GLY A 66 -3.03 5.90 -3.50
CA GLY A 66 -3.25 7.35 -3.64
C GLY A 66 -4.11 7.75 -4.85
N LEU A 67 -4.07 6.95 -5.92
CA LEU A 67 -4.87 7.13 -7.13
C LEU A 67 -6.25 6.45 -7.04
N SER A 68 -6.46 5.61 -6.03
CA SER A 68 -7.71 4.86 -5.85
C SER A 68 -8.83 5.70 -5.25
N PRO A 69 -10.10 5.26 -5.39
CA PRO A 69 -11.23 5.85 -4.65
C PRO A 69 -11.08 5.78 -3.13
N TRP A 70 -10.27 4.85 -2.61
CA TRP A 70 -10.05 4.63 -1.17
C TRP A 70 -8.83 5.37 -0.61
N ARG A 71 -8.24 6.30 -1.36
CA ARG A 71 -7.04 7.07 -0.96
C ARG A 71 -7.14 7.77 0.39
N THR A 72 -8.35 8.05 0.88
CA THR A 72 -8.60 8.68 2.20
C THR A 72 -8.56 7.68 3.36
N GLY A 73 -8.62 6.38 3.06
CA GLY A 73 -8.52 5.31 4.04
C GLY A 73 -7.06 5.01 4.44
N PRO A 74 -6.86 4.25 5.54
CA PRO A 74 -5.54 3.89 6.02
C PRO A 74 -4.81 2.99 5.01
N PHE A 75 -3.52 3.25 4.81
CA PHE A 75 -2.64 2.37 4.05
C PHE A 75 -1.78 1.55 5.00
N VAL A 76 -2.16 0.30 5.25
CA VAL A 76 -1.46 -0.58 6.19
C VAL A 76 -0.45 -1.46 5.44
N LYS A 77 0.83 -1.12 5.56
CA LYS A 77 1.92 -1.95 5.01
C LYS A 77 2.24 -3.10 5.96
N VAL A 78 2.24 -4.33 5.43
CA VAL A 78 2.75 -5.53 6.13
C VAL A 78 3.95 -6.08 5.38
N ASN A 79 5.09 -6.23 6.08
CA ASN A 79 6.32 -6.77 5.51
C ASN A 79 6.51 -8.23 5.95
N CYS A 80 6.05 -9.19 5.13
CA CYS A 80 6.05 -10.61 5.47
C CYS A 80 7.43 -11.19 5.84
N PRO A 81 8.56 -10.90 5.16
CA PRO A 81 9.86 -11.42 5.58
C PRO A 81 10.38 -10.87 6.92
N ALA A 82 9.80 -9.78 7.44
CA ALA A 82 10.18 -9.23 8.74
C ALA A 82 9.39 -9.86 9.91
N ILE A 83 8.41 -10.72 9.63
CA ILE A 83 7.54 -11.33 10.65
C ILE A 83 7.81 -12.84 10.70
N PRO A 84 8.22 -13.41 11.85
CA PRO A 84 8.33 -14.85 12.03
C PRO A 84 6.98 -15.53 11.74
N GLY A 85 6.98 -16.68 11.04
CA GLY A 85 5.74 -17.33 10.59
C GLY A 85 4.73 -17.61 11.72
N THR A 86 5.20 -17.90 12.93
CA THR A 86 4.36 -18.12 14.12
C THR A 86 3.69 -16.86 14.66
N LEU A 87 4.19 -15.67 14.31
CA LEU A 87 3.65 -14.36 14.71
C LEU A 87 2.90 -13.67 13.57
N LEU A 88 2.99 -14.18 12.33
CA LEU A 88 2.34 -13.61 11.16
C LEU A 88 0.81 -13.59 11.33
N GLU A 89 0.24 -14.72 11.74
CA GLU A 89 -1.21 -14.85 11.96
C GLU A 89 -1.68 -13.94 13.09
N SER A 90 -0.96 -13.91 14.22
CA SER A 90 -1.26 -13.07 15.38
C SER A 90 -1.14 -11.56 15.10
N GLU A 91 -0.26 -11.13 14.20
CA GLU A 91 -0.14 -9.73 13.78
C GLU A 91 -1.21 -9.34 12.73
N LEU A 92 -1.56 -10.25 11.82
CA LEU A 92 -2.56 -9.98 10.77
C LEU A 92 -3.98 -9.98 11.33
N PHE A 93 -4.33 -11.01 12.09
CA PHE A 93 -5.70 -11.25 12.57
C PHE A 93 -5.90 -10.87 14.04
N GLY A 94 -4.82 -10.58 14.77
CA GLY A 94 -4.89 -10.34 16.20
C GLY A 94 -4.94 -11.64 16.98
N TYR A 95 -5.02 -11.52 18.31
CA TYR A 95 -5.21 -12.66 19.19
C TYR A 95 -5.91 -12.25 20.48
N GLU A 96 -6.65 -13.20 21.04
CA GLU A 96 -7.29 -13.09 22.35
C GLU A 96 -6.42 -13.71 23.46
N LYS A 97 -6.69 -13.33 24.71
CA LYS A 97 -5.95 -13.87 25.86
C LYS A 97 -6.13 -15.39 25.90
N GLY A 98 -5.02 -16.14 25.92
CA GLY A 98 -5.03 -17.61 25.95
C GLY A 98 -5.06 -18.29 24.57
N ALA A 99 -4.94 -17.56 23.46
CA ALA A 99 -4.86 -18.16 22.12
C ALA A 99 -3.62 -19.07 21.91
N PHE A 100 -2.53 -18.82 22.64
CA PHE A 100 -1.32 -19.65 22.66
C PHE A 100 -0.60 -19.55 24.02
N THR A 101 0.35 -20.46 24.28
CA THR A 101 1.19 -20.40 25.50
C THR A 101 2.06 -19.14 25.49
N GLY A 102 1.68 -18.16 26.32
CA GLY A 102 2.30 -16.83 26.39
C GLY A 102 1.39 -15.66 25.99
N ALA A 103 0.14 -15.91 25.59
CA ALA A 103 -0.85 -14.87 25.28
C ALA A 103 -1.46 -14.25 26.56
N TYR A 104 -0.71 -13.36 27.23
CA TYR A 104 -1.12 -12.73 28.49
C TYR A 104 -2.16 -11.59 28.33
N GLY A 105 -2.42 -11.13 27.11
CA GLY A 105 -3.39 -10.07 26.78
C GLY A 105 -4.02 -10.28 25.39
N SER A 106 -4.86 -9.35 24.98
CA SER A 106 -5.49 -9.32 23.64
C SER A 106 -4.94 -8.18 22.79
N LYS A 107 -4.81 -8.41 21.48
CA LYS A 107 -4.32 -7.43 20.51
C LYS A 107 -5.18 -7.50 19.22
N PRO A 108 -5.78 -6.38 18.77
CA PRO A 108 -6.53 -6.34 17.52
C PRO A 108 -5.61 -6.53 16.31
N GLY A 109 -6.14 -7.14 15.25
CA GLY A 109 -5.39 -7.50 14.05
C GLY A 109 -5.14 -6.32 13.11
N ARG A 110 -4.07 -6.36 12.32
CA ARG A 110 -3.81 -5.33 11.29
C ARG A 110 -4.89 -5.27 10.20
N VAL A 111 -5.61 -6.36 9.96
CA VAL A 111 -6.75 -6.39 9.02
C VAL A 111 -7.92 -5.55 9.56
N GLU A 112 -8.11 -5.48 10.89
CA GLU A 112 -9.18 -4.69 11.52
C GLU A 112 -8.85 -3.19 11.54
N LEU A 113 -7.58 -2.82 11.35
CA LEU A 113 -7.12 -1.43 11.31
C LEU A 113 -7.21 -0.78 9.91
N ALA A 114 -7.58 -1.56 8.89
CA ALA A 114 -7.61 -1.15 7.48
C ALA A 114 -9.01 -0.70 7.02
#